data_AF-A0A832LQ82-F1
#
_entry.id   AF-A0A832LQ82-F1
#
_cell.length_a   1.000
_cell.length_b   1.000
_cell.length_c   1.000
_cell.angle_alpha   90.00
_cell.angle_beta   90.00
_cell.angle_gamma   90.00
#
_symmetry.space_group_name_H-M   'P 1'
#
loop_
_entity.id
_entity.type
_entity.pdbx_description
1 polymer ?
#
loop_
_entity_poly.entity_id
_entity_poly.type
_entity_poly.pdbx_seq_one_letter_code
_entity_poly.pdbx_strand_id
1 'polypeptide(L)'
;MAGLDSIAALVTASAELAVVRLIRGAISSGGPAGGVGGTGVGPILPQDGRINPRFVHDPEPRINPRKVIDPTPRFEPRPVLHFAARDTAVEALSAPAHPESPRIHPGPLEPPWKVLPWENPPQPAPLLKVVQKPPDVIRRGTILDVFI
;
A
#
# COMPACT_ATOMS: atom_id res chain seq x y z
N MET A 1 -48.86 19.20 5.09
CA MET A 1 -48.15 18.40 4.07
C MET A 1 -46.98 17.58 4.62
N ALA A 2 -46.80 17.42 5.95
CA ALA A 2 -45.65 16.71 6.54
C ALA A 2 -45.72 15.16 6.50
N GLY A 3 -46.82 14.57 6.03
CA GLY A 3 -47.00 13.11 6.04
C GLY A 3 -46.27 12.36 4.91
N LEU A 4 -46.12 13.01 3.75
CA LEU A 4 -45.51 12.36 2.58
C LEU A 4 -43.99 12.22 2.74
N ASP A 5 -43.33 13.22 3.34
CA ASP A 5 -41.88 13.18 3.58
C ASP A 5 -41.50 12.09 4.59
N SER A 6 -42.36 11.85 5.60
CA SER A 6 -42.18 10.78 6.57
C SER A 6 -42.31 9.38 5.94
N ILE A 7 -43.23 9.22 4.99
CA ILE A 7 -43.40 7.95 4.26
C ILE A 7 -42.19 7.72 3.33
N ALA A 8 -41.72 8.74 2.62
CA ALA A 8 -40.55 8.63 1.77
C ALA A 8 -39.28 8.29 2.57
N ALA A 9 -39.10 8.91 3.74
CA ALA A 9 -38.01 8.60 4.66
C ALA A 9 -38.08 7.14 5.16
N LEU A 10 -39.27 6.65 5.51
CA LEU A 10 -39.45 5.27 5.97
C LEU A 10 -39.14 4.25 4.86
N VAL A 11 -39.59 4.51 3.64
CA VAL A 11 -39.31 3.64 2.47
C VAL A 11 -37.81 3.58 2.22
N THR A 12 -37.14 4.73 2.22
CA THR A 12 -35.69 4.83 2.00
C THR A 12 -34.91 4.07 3.09
N ALA A 13 -35.23 4.30 4.36
CA ALA A 13 -34.58 3.61 5.48
C ALA A 13 -34.80 2.09 5.44
N SER A 14 -35.97 1.63 5.00
CA SER A 14 -36.26 0.19 4.87
C SER A 14 -35.45 -0.46 3.74
N ALA A 15 -35.24 0.25 2.63
CA ALA A 15 -34.43 -0.21 1.51
C ALA A 15 -32.94 -0.29 1.89
N GLU A 16 -32.42 0.73 2.58
CA GLU A 16 -31.05 0.74 3.09
C GLU A 16 -30.79 -0.43 4.05
N LEU A 17 -31.72 -0.70 4.97
CA LEU A 17 -31.61 -1.83 5.90
C LEU A 17 -31.61 -3.17 5.16
N ALA A 18 -32.41 -3.33 4.10
CA ALA A 18 -32.43 -4.54 3.30
C ALA A 18 -31.09 -4.78 2.57
N VAL A 19 -30.47 -3.72 2.03
CA VAL A 19 -29.15 -3.79 1.38
C VAL A 19 -28.08 -4.20 2.39
N VAL A 20 -28.05 -3.58 3.57
CA VAL A 20 -27.07 -3.92 4.63
C VAL A 20 -27.21 -5.37 5.06
N ARG A 21 -28.45 -5.87 5.21
CA ARG A 21 -28.70 -7.28 5.54
C ARG A 21 -28.22 -8.23 4.44
N LEU A 22 -28.40 -7.87 3.18
CA LEU A 22 -27.94 -8.67 2.04
C LEU A 22 -26.41 -8.74 1.98
N ILE A 23 -25.73 -7.61 2.14
CA ILE A 23 -24.26 -7.55 2.17
C ILE A 23 -23.72 -8.36 3.35
N ARG A 24 -24.31 -8.21 4.54
CA ARG A 24 -23.90 -8.99 5.71
C ARG A 24 -24.15 -10.48 5.51
N GLY A 25 -25.28 -10.84 4.90
CA GLY A 25 -25.59 -12.21 4.51
C GLY A 25 -24.53 -12.79 3.56
N ALA A 26 -24.15 -12.05 2.53
CA ALA A 26 -23.14 -12.46 1.55
C ALA A 26 -21.74 -12.62 2.17
N ILE A 27 -21.36 -11.74 3.11
CA ILE A 27 -20.10 -11.85 3.86
C ILE A 27 -20.13 -13.07 4.78
N SER A 28 -21.25 -13.29 5.49
CA SER A 28 -21.40 -14.41 6.43
C SER A 28 -21.60 -15.76 5.75
N SER A 29 -22.16 -15.81 4.54
CA SER A 29 -22.41 -17.04 3.78
C SER A 29 -21.17 -17.61 3.08
N GLY A 30 -19.99 -17.02 3.28
CA GLY A 30 -18.73 -17.55 2.77
C GLY A 30 -18.39 -17.04 1.37
N GLY A 31 -17.42 -16.14 1.31
CA GLY A 31 -16.62 -15.94 0.10
C GLY A 31 -15.83 -17.21 -0.27
N PRO A 32 -15.35 -17.30 -1.51
CA PRO A 32 -14.80 -18.51 -2.11
C PRO A 32 -13.42 -18.85 -1.53
N ALA A 33 -13.41 -19.61 -0.45
CA ALA A 33 -12.24 -20.32 0.05
C ALA A 33 -12.45 -21.86 0.01
N GLY A 34 -13.37 -22.34 -0.83
CA GLY A 34 -13.57 -23.76 -1.13
C GLY A 34 -13.42 -23.98 -2.63
N GLY A 35 -12.24 -24.45 -3.05
CA GLY A 35 -11.93 -24.68 -4.44
C GLY A 35 -12.70 -25.84 -5.09
N VAL A 36 -12.48 -25.91 -6.40
CA VAL A 36 -12.58 -27.10 -7.26
C VAL A 36 -13.99 -27.49 -7.74
N GLY A 37 -14.31 -27.02 -8.94
CA GLY A 37 -14.69 -27.86 -10.09
C GLY A 37 -15.97 -28.68 -10.01
N GLY A 38 -16.85 -28.48 -11.00
CA GLY A 38 -17.73 -29.56 -11.46
C GLY A 38 -19.19 -29.18 -11.63
N THR A 39 -19.50 -28.51 -12.74
CA THR A 39 -20.72 -28.87 -13.46
C THR A 39 -20.40 -30.16 -14.23
N GLY A 40 -21.12 -31.26 -13.95
CA GLY A 40 -21.12 -32.44 -14.81
C GLY A 40 -20.87 -33.78 -14.11
N VAL A 41 -21.94 -34.59 -14.04
CA VAL A 41 -21.98 -36.05 -14.31
C VAL A 41 -20.84 -36.92 -13.73
N GLY A 42 -21.01 -37.39 -12.48
CA GLY A 42 -20.43 -38.63 -11.89
C GLY A 42 -18.89 -38.79 -11.85
N PRO A 43 -18.33 -39.88 -11.27
CA PRO A 43 -18.92 -40.93 -10.44
C PRO A 43 -18.58 -40.80 -8.94
N ILE A 44 -19.24 -41.65 -8.16
CA ILE A 44 -19.13 -41.87 -6.72
C ILE A 44 -17.66 -41.95 -6.27
N LEU A 45 -17.21 -40.97 -5.49
CA LEU A 45 -16.03 -41.10 -4.63
C LEU A 45 -16.51 -41.46 -3.21
N PRO A 46 -15.86 -42.42 -2.52
CA PRO A 46 -16.31 -42.89 -1.22
C PRO A 46 -16.29 -41.76 -0.17
N GLN A 47 -17.39 -41.66 0.56
CA GLN A 47 -17.61 -40.77 1.70
C GLN A 47 -16.76 -41.19 2.91
N ASP A 48 -15.44 -41.20 2.79
CA ASP A 48 -14.59 -41.14 3.98
C ASP A 48 -14.21 -39.68 4.21
N GLY A 49 -15.13 -38.97 4.88
CA GLY A 49 -15.03 -37.56 5.29
C GLY A 49 -13.93 -37.28 6.31
N ARG A 50 -12.78 -37.94 6.20
CA ARG A 50 -11.55 -37.56 6.90
C ARG A 50 -10.71 -36.73 5.93
N ILE A 51 -10.92 -35.41 5.99
CA ILE A 51 -9.94 -34.45 5.52
C ILE A 51 -8.69 -34.70 6.37
N ASN A 52 -7.74 -35.45 5.84
CA ASN A 52 -6.45 -35.60 6.50
C ASN A 52 -5.86 -34.19 6.63
N PRO A 53 -5.45 -33.77 7.84
CA PRO A 53 -4.82 -32.47 8.02
C PRO A 53 -3.62 -32.40 7.09
N ARG A 54 -3.56 -31.34 6.25
CA ARG A 54 -2.39 -31.10 5.41
C ARG A 54 -1.16 -31.09 6.31
N PHE A 55 -0.12 -31.80 5.90
CA PHE A 55 1.17 -31.77 6.56
C PHE A 55 1.72 -30.35 6.45
N VAL A 56 1.56 -29.55 7.52
CA VAL A 56 2.14 -28.22 7.61
C VAL A 56 3.57 -28.44 8.06
N HIS A 57 4.49 -28.34 7.10
CA HIS A 57 5.89 -28.22 7.42
C HIS A 57 6.08 -26.82 8.00
N ASP A 58 6.19 -26.70 9.32
CA ASP A 58 6.64 -25.49 9.99
C ASP A 58 8.17 -25.59 10.16
N PRO A 59 8.99 -25.17 9.17
CA PRO A 59 10.40 -25.01 9.44
C PRO A 59 10.53 -23.89 10.47
N GLU A 60 11.04 -24.21 11.66
CA GLU A 60 11.47 -23.17 12.59
C GLU A 60 12.41 -22.21 11.83
N PRO A 61 12.15 -20.89 11.86
CA PRO A 61 13.01 -19.94 11.19
C PRO A 61 14.39 -19.99 11.84
N ARG A 62 15.37 -20.57 11.13
CA ARG A 62 16.78 -20.53 11.53
C ARG A 62 17.28 -19.10 11.40
N ILE A 63 17.20 -18.33 12.49
CA ILE A 63 17.80 -17.00 12.59
C ILE A 63 19.30 -17.19 12.82
N ASN A 64 20.08 -17.15 11.74
CA ASN A 64 21.53 -17.07 11.87
C ASN A 64 21.93 -15.65 12.32
N PRO A 65 22.83 -15.50 13.30
CA PRO A 65 23.33 -14.19 13.70
C PRO A 65 24.00 -13.49 12.52
N ARG A 66 23.70 -12.20 12.34
CA ARG A 66 24.32 -11.39 11.28
C ARG A 66 25.82 -11.33 11.51
N LYS A 67 26.61 -11.50 10.45
CA LYS A 67 28.06 -11.30 10.50
C LYS A 67 28.35 -9.85 10.92
N VAL A 68 28.92 -9.67 12.11
CA VAL A 68 29.45 -8.38 12.54
C VAL A 68 30.75 -8.17 11.78
N ILE A 69 30.78 -7.14 10.93
CA ILE A 69 32.02 -6.64 10.35
C ILE A 69 32.48 -5.57 11.31
N ASP A 70 33.61 -5.78 11.99
CA ASP A 70 34.27 -4.70 12.73
C ASP A 70 35.05 -3.85 11.72
N PRO A 71 34.59 -2.62 11.41
CA PRO A 71 35.38 -1.73 10.60
C PRO A 71 36.48 -1.19 11.51
N THR A 72 37.58 -1.90 11.68
CA THR A 72 38.77 -1.26 12.26
C THR A 72 39.30 -0.29 11.21
N PRO A 73 39.17 1.04 11.41
CA PRO A 73 39.68 2.01 10.45
C PRO A 73 41.21 1.87 10.40
N ARG A 74 41.74 1.51 9.23
CA ARG A 74 43.18 1.54 9.00
C ARG A 74 43.57 2.99 8.75
N PHE A 75 44.05 3.66 9.79
CA PHE A 75 44.67 4.97 9.65
C PHE A 75 46.12 4.78 9.25
N GLU A 76 46.42 5.01 7.97
CA GLU A 76 47.80 5.17 7.53
C GLU A 76 48.35 6.47 8.13
N PRO A 77 49.54 6.45 8.77
CA PRO A 77 50.13 7.64 9.34
C PRO A 77 50.42 8.64 8.21
N ARG A 78 49.72 9.78 8.22
CA ARG A 78 50.01 10.87 7.30
C ARG A 78 51.28 11.59 7.77
N PRO A 79 52.22 11.92 6.87
CA PRO A 79 53.37 12.74 7.23
C PRO A 79 52.87 14.11 7.70
N VAL A 80 53.29 14.51 8.91
CA VAL A 80 53.04 15.84 9.45
C VAL A 80 54.00 16.80 8.75
N LEU A 81 53.46 17.67 7.88
CA LEU A 81 54.24 18.76 7.29
C LEU A 81 54.46 19.83 8.36
N HIS A 82 55.67 19.87 8.91
CA HIS A 82 56.11 20.99 9.73
C HIS A 82 56.40 22.17 8.81
N PHE A 83 55.46 23.11 8.69
CA PHE A 83 55.75 24.39 8.07
C PHE A 83 56.67 25.17 9.02
N ALA A 84 57.88 25.48 8.54
CA ALA A 84 58.78 26.39 9.25
C ALA A 84 58.02 27.68 9.57
N ALA A 85 58.19 28.19 10.79
CA ALA A 85 57.59 29.44 11.24
C ALA A 85 57.95 30.54 10.24
N ARG A 86 57.00 30.90 9.38
CA ARG A 86 57.12 32.10 8.57
C ARG A 86 56.89 33.24 9.55
N ASP A 87 57.88 34.13 9.67
CA ASP A 87 57.72 35.46 10.25
C ASP A 87 56.79 36.28 9.36
N THR A 88 55.50 35.92 9.33
CA THR A 88 54.47 36.72 8.70
C THR A 88 54.08 37.79 9.69
N ALA A 89 54.51 39.01 9.41
CA ALA A 89 53.88 40.23 9.90
C ALA A 89 52.36 40.02 9.90
N VAL A 90 51.74 40.29 11.06
CA VAL A 90 50.31 40.13 11.30
C VAL A 90 49.55 41.11 10.40
N GLU A 91 49.32 40.71 9.16
CA GLU A 91 48.31 41.33 8.32
C GLU A 91 46.97 40.99 8.97
N ALA A 92 46.23 42.01 9.38
CA ALA A 92 45.02 41.89 10.18
C ALA A 92 44.01 40.97 9.46
N LEU A 93 44.00 39.69 9.88
CA LEU A 93 43.03 38.72 9.43
C LEU A 93 41.66 39.26 9.82
N SER A 94 40.86 39.59 8.81
CA SER A 94 39.48 40.00 9.01
C SER A 94 38.76 38.93 9.83
N ALA A 95 37.92 39.38 10.76
CA ALA A 95 37.20 38.51 11.68
C ALA A 95 36.51 37.35 10.92
N PRO A 96 36.44 36.14 11.51
CA PRO A 96 35.81 35.01 10.87
C PRO A 96 34.39 35.39 10.43
N ALA A 97 34.15 35.29 9.12
CA ALA A 97 32.85 35.61 8.54
C ALA A 97 31.78 34.76 9.25
N HIS A 98 30.67 35.39 9.61
CA HIS A 98 29.53 34.71 10.21
C HIS A 98 29.10 33.54 9.31
N PRO A 99 28.77 32.37 9.89
CA PRO A 99 28.34 31.22 9.09
C PRO A 99 27.17 31.65 8.21
N GLU A 100 27.32 31.42 6.91
CA GLU A 100 26.31 31.77 5.92
C GLU A 100 24.99 31.08 6.31
N SER A 101 23.92 31.86 6.43
CA SER A 101 22.62 31.31 6.82
C SER A 101 22.16 30.28 5.79
N PRO A 102 21.63 29.12 6.21
CA PRO A 102 21.22 28.07 5.28
C PRO A 102 20.14 28.63 4.36
N ARG A 103 20.49 28.76 3.07
CA ARG A 103 19.54 29.19 2.05
C ARG A 103 18.53 28.07 1.87
N ILE A 104 17.29 28.30 2.31
CA ILE A 104 16.17 27.39 2.06
C ILE A 104 15.79 27.54 0.59
N HIS A 105 16.53 26.86 -0.28
CA HIS A 105 16.12 26.70 -1.67
C HIS A 105 15.12 25.54 -1.72
N PRO A 106 13.88 25.75 -2.23
CA PRO A 106 13.00 24.64 -2.55
C PRO A 106 13.71 23.81 -3.62
N GLY A 107 14.18 22.62 -3.23
CA GLY A 107 14.80 21.70 -4.16
C GLY A 107 13.77 21.34 -5.25
N PRO A 108 14.20 21.13 -6.50
CA PRO A 108 13.28 20.86 -7.62
C PRO A 108 12.45 19.57 -7.47
N LEU A 109 12.82 18.71 -6.52
CA LEU A 109 12.13 17.45 -6.21
C LEU A 109 11.98 17.38 -4.69
N GLU A 110 10.89 17.93 -4.17
CA GLU A 110 10.51 17.65 -2.79
C GLU A 110 9.97 16.22 -2.72
N PRO A 111 10.40 15.43 -1.73
CA PRO A 111 9.94 14.07 -1.63
C PRO A 111 8.45 14.03 -1.25
N PRO A 112 7.70 13.01 -1.69
CA PRO A 112 6.25 12.97 -1.55
C PRO A 112 5.76 12.93 -0.10
N TRP A 113 6.61 12.55 0.86
CA TRP A 113 6.28 12.57 2.30
C TRP A 113 6.36 13.97 2.94
N LYS A 114 6.87 14.97 2.22
CA LYS A 114 6.92 16.37 2.71
C LYS A 114 5.61 17.10 2.48
N VAL A 115 4.81 16.66 1.50
CA VAL A 115 3.48 17.19 1.23
C VAL A 115 2.48 16.46 2.12
N LEU A 116 1.74 17.21 2.92
CA LEU A 116 0.76 16.62 3.82
C LEU A 116 -0.45 16.13 3.01
N PRO A 117 -1.11 15.03 3.39
CA PRO A 117 -2.20 14.45 2.58
C PRO A 117 -3.34 15.41 2.27
N TRP A 118 -3.59 16.41 3.13
CA TRP A 118 -4.63 17.43 2.94
C TRP A 118 -4.21 18.61 2.06
N GLU A 119 -2.92 18.77 1.76
CA GLU A 119 -2.42 19.80 0.84
C GLU A 119 -2.54 19.37 -0.63
N ASN A 120 -2.73 18.07 -0.87
CA ASN A 120 -3.01 17.57 -2.20
C ASN A 120 -4.47 17.86 -2.58
N PRO A 121 -4.74 18.65 -3.63
CA PRO A 121 -6.09 18.79 -4.13
C PRO A 121 -6.61 17.40 -4.54
N PRO A 122 -7.92 17.12 -4.34
CA PRO A 122 -8.49 15.85 -4.75
C PRO A 122 -8.22 15.65 -6.25
N GLN A 123 -7.48 14.60 -6.58
CA GLN A 123 -7.21 14.28 -7.98
C GLN A 123 -8.54 13.94 -8.68
N PRO A 124 -8.73 14.34 -9.94
CA PRO A 124 -9.92 13.98 -10.69
C PRO A 124 -10.05 12.45 -10.71
N ALA A 125 -11.27 11.95 -10.49
CA ALA A 125 -11.53 10.52 -10.54
C ALA A 125 -11.03 9.95 -11.88
N PRO A 126 -10.33 8.81 -11.88
CA PRO A 126 -9.83 8.21 -13.12
C PRO A 126 -11.01 7.92 -14.06
N LEU A 127 -10.80 8.22 -15.35
CA LEU A 127 -11.79 7.96 -16.40
C LEU A 127 -11.93 6.44 -16.59
N LEU A 128 -12.97 5.87 -15.97
CA LEU A 128 -13.29 4.46 -16.12
C LEU A 128 -13.81 4.18 -17.54
N LYS A 129 -13.07 3.39 -18.30
CA LYS A 129 -13.53 2.89 -19.60
C LYS A 129 -14.41 1.66 -19.37
N VAL A 130 -15.72 1.86 -19.36
CA VAL A 130 -16.69 0.75 -19.34
C VAL A 130 -16.86 0.21 -20.76
N VAL A 131 -16.43 -1.02 -20.99
CA VAL A 131 -16.68 -1.72 -22.26
C VAL A 131 -17.87 -2.65 -22.06
N GLN A 132 -19.04 -2.25 -22.57
CA GLN A 132 -20.21 -3.11 -22.60
C GLN A 132 -20.18 -3.98 -23.85
N LYS A 133 -20.12 -5.30 -23.69
CA LYS A 133 -20.22 -6.26 -24.81
C LYS A 133 -21.57 -6.98 -24.75
N PRO A 134 -22.32 -7.05 -25.86
CA PRO A 134 -23.52 -7.86 -25.91
C PRO A 134 -23.13 -9.34 -25.73
N PRO A 135 -23.87 -10.12 -24.94
CA PRO A 135 -23.58 -11.52 -24.76
C PRO A 135 -23.88 -12.29 -26.05
N ASP A 136 -22.93 -13.14 -26.47
CA ASP A 136 -23.05 -13.99 -27.67
C ASP A 136 -24.12 -15.09 -27.52
N VAL A 137 -24.61 -15.29 -26.30
CA VAL A 137 -25.63 -16.29 -25.95
C VAL A 137 -26.80 -15.60 -25.27
N ILE A 138 -27.96 -15.60 -25.93
CA ILE A 138 -29.21 -14.90 -25.55
C ILE A 138 -29.68 -15.20 -24.10
N ARG A 139 -29.24 -16.31 -23.49
CA ARG A 139 -29.65 -16.74 -22.14
C ARG A 139 -28.62 -16.51 -21.03
N ARG A 140 -27.44 -15.98 -21.33
CA ARG A 140 -26.44 -15.63 -20.30
C ARG A 140 -26.32 -14.11 -20.25
N GLY A 141 -26.56 -13.54 -19.07
CA GLY A 141 -26.65 -12.09 -18.87
C GLY A 141 -25.41 -11.31 -19.30
N THR A 142 -25.50 -9.98 -19.21
CA THR A 142 -24.45 -9.05 -19.63
C THR A 142 -23.19 -9.22 -18.80
N ILE A 143 -22.03 -9.35 -19.46
CA ILE A 143 -20.72 -9.33 -18.81
C ILE A 143 -20.19 -7.89 -18.87
N LEU A 144 -19.76 -7.37 -17.73
CA LEU A 144 -19.15 -6.05 -17.60
C LEU A 144 -17.66 -6.23 -17.29
N ASP A 145 -16.80 -5.82 -18.22
CA ASP A 145 -15.36 -5.73 -18.00
C ASP A 145 -15.03 -4.30 -17.53
N VAL A 146 -14.48 -4.16 -16.32
CA VAL A 146 -14.04 -2.88 -15.73
C VAL A 146 -12.51 -2.87 -15.67
N PHE A 147 -11.90 -1.88 -16.31
CA PHE A 147 -10.45 -1.64 -16.27
C PHE A 147 -10.16 -0.43 -15.40
N ILE A 148 -9.27 -0.60 -14.41
CA ILE A 148 -8.79 0.43 -13.48
C ILE A 148 -7.38 0.84 -13.91
#